data_AF-A0A0N1LFS8-F1
#
_entry.id   AF-A0A0N1LFS8-F1
#
_cell.length_a   1.000
_cell.length_b   1.000
_cell.length_c   1.000
_cell.angle_alpha   90.00
_cell.angle_beta   90.00
_cell.angle_gamma   90.00
#
_symmetry.space_group_name_H-M   'P 1'
#
loop_
_entity.id
_entity.type
_entity.pdbx_description
1 polymer ?
#
loop_
_entity_poly.entity_id
_entity_poly.type
_entity_poly.pdbx_seq_one_letter_code
_entity_poly.pdbx_strand_id
1 'polypeptide(L)'
;MTVEPTPRNKSEKRQRTETLYARVTPEEKAAVINRADKAGMAVAAFMRAAALGNAGPRAQRRPPVDHVALRQLLGELGRVGNNINQIARTVNAGEAPDVPELREALQAYLQLRDSIFDALRMEPSGDYQGRKPGRA
;
A
#
# COMPACT_ATOMS: atom_id res chain seq x y z
N MET A 1 25.91 -16.77 25.30
CA MET A 1 26.48 -16.56 23.95
C MET A 1 25.65 -15.50 23.25
N THR A 2 26.12 -14.26 23.33
CA THR A 2 25.56 -13.08 22.65
C THR A 2 26.04 -13.09 21.20
N VAL A 3 25.12 -13.05 20.24
CA VAL A 3 25.45 -12.94 18.81
C VAL A 3 25.37 -11.47 18.44
N GLU A 4 26.51 -10.81 18.31
CA GLU A 4 26.56 -9.45 17.76
C GLU A 4 26.27 -9.47 16.25
N PRO A 5 25.44 -8.54 15.74
CA PRO A 5 25.14 -8.49 14.31
C PRO A 5 26.34 -7.95 13.54
N THR A 6 26.91 -8.78 12.66
CA THR A 6 28.02 -8.41 11.77
C THR A 6 27.59 -7.29 10.81
N PRO A 7 28.35 -6.19 10.68
CA PRO A 7 28.01 -5.13 9.74
C PRO A 7 28.17 -5.65 8.30
N ARG A 8 27.07 -5.68 7.54
CA ARG A 8 27.09 -5.96 6.10
C ARG A 8 27.86 -4.84 5.39
N ASN A 9 29.14 -5.08 5.08
CA ASN A 9 29.96 -4.20 4.25
C ASN A 9 29.27 -3.96 2.89
N LYS A 10 28.67 -2.77 2.72
CA LYS A 10 28.25 -2.29 1.41
C LYS A 10 29.53 -1.80 0.72
N SER A 11 29.91 -2.45 -0.38
CA SER A 11 31.07 -2.04 -1.20
C SER A 11 31.01 -0.53 -1.50
N GLU A 12 31.92 0.25 -0.93
CA GLU A 12 31.98 1.71 -1.11
C GLU A 12 32.32 2.12 -2.55
N LYS A 13 33.02 1.26 -3.30
CA LYS A 13 33.42 1.49 -4.70
C LYS A 13 32.26 1.73 -5.68
N ARG A 14 31.00 1.50 -5.30
CA ARG A 14 29.82 1.63 -6.16
C ARG A 14 28.86 2.75 -5.72
N GLN A 15 29.29 3.61 -4.81
CA GLN A 15 28.52 4.78 -4.40
C GLN A 15 28.55 5.84 -5.50
N ARG A 16 27.41 6.48 -5.75
CA ARG A 16 27.27 7.55 -6.75
C ARG A 16 27.59 8.86 -6.05
N THR A 17 28.79 9.41 -6.30
CA THR A 17 29.30 10.63 -5.65
C THR A 17 29.05 11.89 -6.48
N GLU A 18 28.98 11.75 -7.81
CA GLU A 18 28.81 12.88 -8.74
C GLU A 18 27.34 13.18 -9.04
N THR A 19 27.03 14.47 -9.25
CA THR A 19 25.68 14.97 -9.55
C THR A 19 25.65 15.70 -10.90
N LEU A 20 24.61 15.44 -11.70
CA LEU A 20 24.33 16.19 -12.92
C LEU A 20 23.25 17.25 -12.64
N TYR A 21 23.55 18.50 -12.95
CA TYR A 21 22.60 19.61 -12.82
C TYR A 21 22.05 19.99 -14.20
N ALA A 22 20.73 20.10 -14.30
CA ALA A 22 20.04 20.66 -15.46
C ALA A 22 19.02 21.68 -14.96
N ARG A 23 19.06 22.89 -15.53
CA ARG A 23 17.99 23.87 -15.29
C ARG A 23 16.77 23.45 -16.12
N VAL A 24 15.61 23.41 -15.46
CA VAL A 24 14.34 23.04 -16.06
C VAL A 24 13.26 24.02 -15.61
N THR A 25 12.25 24.21 -16.42
CA THR A 25 11.04 24.94 -16.01
C THR A 25 10.20 24.09 -15.04
N PRO A 26 9.24 24.69 -14.30
CA PRO A 26 8.31 23.94 -13.46
C PRO A 26 7.51 22.88 -14.24
N GLU A 27 7.10 23.20 -15.47
CA GLU A 27 6.34 22.32 -16.35
C GLU A 27 7.18 21.11 -16.78
N GLU A 28 8.43 21.35 -17.15
CA GLU A 28 9.39 20.30 -17.50
C GLU A 28 9.66 19.38 -16.30
N LYS A 29 9.83 19.95 -15.11
CA LYS A 29 10.00 19.18 -13.87
C LYS A 29 8.78 18.29 -13.61
N ALA A 30 7.56 18.82 -13.74
CA ALA A 30 6.33 18.05 -13.57
C ALA A 30 6.21 16.93 -14.61
N ALA A 31 6.54 17.22 -15.87
CA ALA A 31 6.54 16.22 -16.94
C ALA A 31 7.53 15.08 -16.66
N VAL A 32 8.73 15.38 -16.17
CA VAL A 32 9.74 14.37 -15.81
C VAL A 32 9.28 13.51 -14.63
N ILE A 33 8.69 14.12 -13.59
CA ILE A 33 8.13 13.36 -12.45
C ILE A 33 7.01 12.43 -12.92
N ASN A 34 6.07 12.93 -13.72
CA ASN A 34 4.96 12.12 -14.23
C ASN A 34 5.44 10.95 -15.10
N ARG A 35 6.46 11.16 -15.94
CA ARG A 35 7.04 10.08 -16.75
C ARG A 35 7.76 9.04 -15.89
N ALA A 36 8.50 9.47 -14.88
CA ALA A 36 9.15 8.57 -13.93
C ALA A 36 8.11 7.72 -13.17
N ASP A 37 6.99 8.33 -12.78
CA ASP A 37 5.91 7.68 -12.05
C ASP A 37 5.17 6.65 -12.91
N LYS A 38 4.87 7.00 -14.17
CA LYS A 38 4.33 6.05 -15.15
C LYS A 38 5.28 4.88 -15.41
N ALA A 39 6.59 5.11 -15.37
CA ALA A 39 7.60 4.06 -15.50
C ALA A 39 7.82 3.25 -14.21
N GLY A 40 7.15 3.60 -13.10
CA GLY A 40 7.35 2.94 -11.80
C GLY A 40 8.75 3.15 -11.23
N MET A 41 9.44 4.21 -11.63
CA MET A 41 10.84 4.47 -11.28
C MET A 41 10.98 5.70 -10.40
N ALA A 42 12.01 5.71 -9.55
CA ALA A 42 12.43 6.97 -8.93
C ALA A 42 12.91 7.95 -10.00
N VAL A 43 12.66 9.26 -9.83
CA VAL A 43 13.01 10.28 -10.84
C VAL A 43 14.47 10.21 -11.28
N ALA A 44 15.40 10.07 -10.33
CA ALA A 44 16.83 9.92 -10.65
C ALA A 44 17.16 8.59 -11.36
N ALA A 45 16.40 7.53 -11.10
CA ALA A 45 16.54 6.27 -11.83
C ALA A 45 15.99 6.37 -13.26
N PHE A 46 14.85 7.05 -13.42
CA PHE A 46 14.28 7.35 -14.73
C PHE A 46 15.22 8.22 -15.57
N MET A 47 15.78 9.30 -15.02
CA MET A 47 16.76 10.13 -15.74
C MET A 47 18.00 9.34 -16.15
N ARG A 48 18.51 8.44 -15.28
CA ARG A 48 19.64 7.57 -15.65
C ARG A 48 19.25 6.55 -16.72
N ALA A 49 18.05 5.97 -16.65
CA ALA A 49 17.56 5.06 -17.66
C ALA A 49 17.49 5.76 -19.03
N ALA A 50 16.97 6.99 -19.04
CA ALA A 50 16.86 7.81 -20.25
C ALA A 50 18.23 8.24 -20.80
N ALA A 51 19.19 8.59 -19.93
CA ALA A 51 20.50 9.10 -20.34
C ALA A 51 21.55 8.01 -20.63
N LEU A 52 21.48 6.86 -19.94
CA LEU A 52 22.52 5.82 -19.97
C LEU A 52 22.00 4.46 -20.46
N GLY A 53 20.72 4.35 -20.82
CA GLY A 53 20.09 3.09 -21.23
C GLY A 53 19.88 2.07 -20.10
N ASN A 54 20.23 2.40 -18.84
CA ASN A 54 20.06 1.52 -17.69
C ASN A 54 19.73 2.31 -16.41
N ALA A 55 18.64 1.93 -15.74
CA ALA A 55 18.16 2.56 -14.51
C ALA A 55 19.00 2.19 -13.25
N GLY A 56 19.73 1.08 -13.31
CA GLY A 56 20.54 0.51 -12.24
C GLY A 56 19.75 -0.34 -11.21
N PRO A 57 20.44 -1.03 -10.27
CA PRO A 57 19.88 -2.11 -9.44
C PRO A 57 18.86 -1.68 -8.35
N ARG A 58 18.43 -0.41 -8.33
CA ARG A 58 17.41 0.14 -7.41
C ARG A 58 16.52 1.15 -8.15
N ALA A 59 16.08 0.76 -9.34
CA ALA A 59 15.32 1.62 -10.22
C ALA A 59 13.88 1.84 -9.76
N GLN A 60 13.27 0.81 -9.17
CA GLN A 60 11.88 0.83 -8.77
C GLN A 60 11.63 1.84 -7.65
N ARG A 61 10.60 2.64 -7.86
CA ARG A 61 9.96 3.41 -6.79
C ARG A 61 9.30 2.38 -5.88
N ARG A 62 9.88 2.10 -4.71
CA ARG A 62 9.08 1.59 -3.60
C ARG A 62 8.14 2.76 -3.29
N PRO A 63 6.81 2.63 -3.43
CA PRO A 63 5.92 3.71 -3.01
C PRO A 63 6.32 4.07 -1.58
N PRO A 64 6.48 5.36 -1.23
CA PRO A 64 6.37 5.73 0.16
C PRO A 64 4.96 5.29 0.52
N VAL A 65 4.84 4.12 1.17
CA VAL A 65 3.60 3.73 1.80
C VAL A 65 3.31 4.88 2.73
N ASP A 66 2.23 5.60 2.48
CA ASP A 66 1.83 6.67 3.36
C ASP A 66 1.63 6.02 4.73
N HIS A 67 2.61 6.23 5.62
CA HIS A 67 2.64 5.60 6.93
C HIS A 67 1.40 5.98 7.73
N VAL A 68 0.76 7.11 7.40
CA VAL A 68 -0.51 7.55 7.98
C VAL A 68 -1.66 6.68 7.46
N ALA A 69 -1.81 6.56 6.14
CA ALA A 69 -2.85 5.72 5.54
C ALA A 69 -2.72 4.25 5.97
N LEU A 70 -1.50 3.70 5.99
CA LEU A 70 -1.27 2.33 6.44
C LEU A 70 -1.64 2.15 7.92
N ARG A 71 -1.32 3.13 8.78
CA ARG A 71 -1.66 3.08 10.20
C ARG A 71 -3.17 3.17 10.43
N GLN A 72 -3.88 3.97 9.64
CA GLN A 72 -5.34 4.06 9.67
C GLN A 72 -5.98 2.72 9.25
N LEU A 73 -5.54 2.15 8.12
CA LEU A 73 -6.01 0.84 7.63
C LEU A 73 -5.75 -0.29 8.64
N LEU A 74 -4.58 -0.29 9.29
CA LEU A 74 -4.27 -1.27 10.34
C LEU A 74 -5.19 -1.10 11.57
N GLY A 75 -5.57 0.12 11.91
CA GLY A 75 -6.52 0.40 12.99
C GLY A 75 -7.93 -0.11 12.69
N GLU A 76 -8.43 0.16 11.49
CA GLU A 76 -9.72 -0.33 11.01
C GLU A 76 -9.77 -1.87 10.93
N LEU A 77 -8.69 -2.49 10.45
CA LEU A 77 -8.55 -3.94 10.44
C LEU A 77 -8.60 -4.53 11.86
N GLY A 78 -7.95 -3.87 12.83
CA GLY A 78 -8.02 -4.25 14.24
C GLY A 78 -9.45 -4.18 14.79
N ARG A 79 -10.22 -3.15 14.42
CA ARG A 79 -11.63 -3.00 14.78
C ARG A 79 -12.48 -4.15 14.21
N VAL A 80 -12.32 -4.49 12.93
CA VAL A 80 -13.00 -5.63 12.30
C VAL A 80 -12.64 -6.94 12.99
N GLY A 81 -11.35 -7.18 13.25
CA GLY A 81 -10.89 -8.39 13.94
C GLY A 81 -11.47 -8.53 15.36
N ASN A 82 -11.57 -7.41 16.10
CA ASN A 82 -12.19 -7.40 17.42
C ASN A 82 -13.67 -7.78 17.36
N ASN A 83 -14.42 -7.24 16.41
CA ASN A 83 -15.85 -7.54 16.25
C ASN A 83 -16.06 -9.02 15.88
N ILE A 84 -15.24 -9.57 14.97
CA ILE A 84 -15.26 -11.00 14.65
C ILE A 84 -14.97 -11.86 15.88
N ASN A 85 -13.99 -11.45 16.71
CA ASN A 85 -13.64 -12.18 17.93
C ASN A 85 -14.72 -12.07 19.03
N GLN A 86 -15.54 -11.02 19.04
CA GLN A 86 -16.72 -10.94 19.91
C GLN A 86 -17.80 -11.90 19.45
N ILE A 87 -18.17 -11.84 18.16
CA ILE A 87 -19.15 -12.74 17.54
C ILE A 87 -18.75 -14.22 17.75
N ALA A 88 -17.48 -14.55 17.50
CA ALA A 88 -16.98 -15.90 17.70
C ALA A 88 -17.08 -16.35 19.16
N ARG A 89 -16.85 -15.47 20.14
CA ARG A 89 -17.03 -15.79 21.57
C ARG A 89 -18.49 -16.04 21.90
N THR A 90 -19.41 -15.21 21.42
CA THR A 90 -20.86 -15.39 21.62
C THR A 90 -21.32 -16.73 21.05
N VAL A 91 -20.93 -17.04 19.81
CA VAL A 91 -21.26 -18.32 19.16
C VAL A 91 -20.63 -19.50 19.90
N ASN A 92 -19.36 -19.40 20.33
CA ASN A 92 -18.69 -20.45 21.07
C ASN A 92 -19.31 -20.69 22.47
N ALA A 93 -19.98 -19.70 23.04
CA ALA A 93 -20.77 -19.84 24.27
C ALA A 93 -22.11 -20.55 24.03
N GLY A 94 -22.44 -20.89 22.77
CA GLY A 94 -23.72 -21.47 22.39
C GLY A 94 -24.85 -20.44 22.25
N GLU A 95 -24.50 -19.15 22.25
CA GLU A 95 -25.44 -18.04 22.15
C GLU A 95 -25.51 -17.50 20.72
N ALA A 96 -26.63 -16.88 20.37
CA ALA A 96 -26.76 -16.17 19.11
C ALA A 96 -26.24 -14.73 19.28
N PRO A 97 -25.37 -14.23 18.37
CA PRO A 97 -24.97 -12.83 18.34
C PRO A 97 -26.19 -11.92 18.23
N ASP A 98 -26.18 -10.80 18.94
CA ASP A 98 -27.29 -9.85 18.87
C ASP A 98 -27.23 -9.00 17.58
N VAL A 99 -28.38 -8.44 17.19
CA VAL A 99 -28.48 -7.63 15.97
C VAL A 99 -27.60 -6.37 16.02
N PRO A 100 -27.48 -5.66 17.15
CA PRO A 100 -26.52 -4.55 17.30
C PRO A 100 -25.05 -4.92 17.03
N GLU A 101 -24.56 -6.02 17.60
CA GLU A 101 -23.20 -6.55 17.44
C GLU A 101 -22.92 -6.86 15.97
N LEU A 102 -23.85 -7.56 15.30
CA LEU A 102 -23.75 -7.85 13.87
C LEU A 102 -23.74 -6.58 13.02
N ARG A 103 -24.55 -5.57 13.37
CA ARG A 103 -24.58 -4.28 12.67
C ARG A 103 -23.27 -3.53 12.83
N GLU A 104 -22.67 -3.53 14.02
CA GLU A 104 -21.38 -2.89 14.26
C GLU A 104 -20.25 -3.58 13.49
N ALA A 105 -20.25 -4.92 13.46
CA ALA A 105 -19.31 -5.70 12.66
C ALA A 105 -19.39 -5.37 11.16
N LEU A 106 -20.61 -5.30 10.62
CA LEU A 106 -20.84 -4.94 9.23
C LEU A 106 -20.38 -3.51 8.92
N GLN A 107 -20.68 -2.54 9.80
CA GLN A 107 -20.24 -1.15 9.61
C GLN A 107 -18.72 -1.02 9.62
N ALA A 108 -18.03 -1.69 10.56
CA ALA A 108 -16.57 -1.68 10.61
C ALA A 108 -15.96 -2.29 9.34
N TYR A 109 -16.57 -3.36 8.81
CA TYR A 109 -16.12 -3.99 7.56
C TYR A 109 -16.29 -3.07 6.35
N LEU A 110 -17.44 -2.40 6.23
CA LEU A 110 -17.71 -1.46 5.13
C LEU A 110 -16.75 -0.26 5.18
N GLN A 111 -16.48 0.29 6.36
CA GLN A 111 -15.49 1.36 6.54
C GLN A 111 -14.10 0.93 6.07
N LEU A 112 -13.63 -0.25 6.50
CA LEU A 112 -12.34 -0.77 6.07
C LEU A 112 -12.29 -0.97 4.55
N ARG A 113 -13.37 -1.52 3.96
CA ARG A 113 -13.49 -1.70 2.52
C ARG A 113 -13.32 -0.36 1.79
N ASP A 114 -14.06 0.66 2.21
CA ASP A 114 -14.05 1.97 1.56
C ASP A 114 -12.69 2.65 1.70
N SER A 115 -12.07 2.60 2.89
CA SER A 115 -10.71 3.12 3.11
C SER A 115 -9.64 2.43 2.24
N ILE A 116 -9.79 1.12 1.96
CA ILE A 116 -8.91 0.41 1.02
C ILE A 116 -9.12 0.91 -0.41
N PHE A 117 -10.37 1.09 -0.84
CA PHE A 117 -10.70 1.62 -2.16
C PHE A 117 -10.14 3.04 -2.35
N ASP A 118 -10.31 3.91 -1.37
CA ASP A 118 -9.75 5.26 -1.35
C ASP A 118 -8.21 5.25 -1.44
N ALA A 119 -7.55 4.41 -0.63
CA ALA A 119 -6.09 4.28 -0.64
C ALA A 119 -5.55 3.77 -1.99
N LEU A 120 -6.31 2.91 -2.67
CA LEU A 120 -5.97 2.38 -4.00
C LEU A 120 -6.43 3.29 -5.15
N ARG A 121 -7.16 4.39 -4.86
CA ARG A 121 -7.82 5.25 -5.87
C ARG A 121 -8.73 4.45 -6.80
N MET A 122 -9.42 3.46 -6.25
CA MET A 122 -10.36 2.60 -6.97
C MET A 122 -11.77 2.91 -6.47
N GLU A 123 -12.75 2.90 -7.38
CA GLU A 123 -14.16 3.00 -6.98
C GLU A 123 -14.60 1.68 -6.32
N PRO A 124 -15.27 1.73 -5.15
CA PRO A 124 -15.85 0.53 -4.55
C PRO A 124 -16.85 -0.06 -5.53
N SER A 125 -16.59 -1.27 -6.03
CA SER A 125 -17.51 -1.92 -6.97
C SER A 125 -18.89 -2.02 -6.34
N GLY A 126 -19.81 -1.20 -6.82
CA GLY A 126 -21.21 -1.24 -6.44
C GLY A 126 -21.78 -2.63 -6.74
N ASP A 127 -22.46 -3.18 -5.75
CA ASP A 127 -23.43 -4.26 -5.89
C ASP A 127 -22.90 -5.65 -6.24
N TYR A 128 -22.36 -6.34 -5.23
CA TYR A 128 -22.51 -7.80 -5.14
C TYR A 128 -23.95 -8.14 -4.66
N GLN A 129 -24.96 -7.79 -5.46
CA GLN A 129 -26.33 -8.27 -5.24
C GLN A 129 -26.44 -9.73 -5.69
N GLY A 130 -25.95 -10.66 -4.85
CA GLY A 130 -26.47 -12.02 -4.63
C GLY A 130 -26.97 -12.91 -5.79
N ARG A 131 -26.72 -12.60 -7.06
CA ARG A 131 -27.21 -13.42 -8.18
C ARG A 131 -26.26 -14.60 -8.36
N LYS A 132 -26.64 -15.72 -7.75
CA LYS A 132 -26.04 -17.04 -8.05
C LYS A 132 -26.02 -17.21 -9.58
N PRO A 133 -24.87 -17.53 -10.21
CA PRO A 133 -24.88 -17.91 -11.61
C PRO A 133 -25.77 -19.15 -11.75
N GLY A 134 -26.85 -18.99 -12.52
CA GLY A 134 -27.74 -20.08 -12.87
C GLY A 134 -26.95 -21.21 -13.50
N ARG A 135 -27.18 -22.42 -13.00
CA ARG A 135 -26.73 -23.64 -13.68
C ARG A 135 -27.44 -23.68 -15.04
N ALA A 136 -26.64 -23.66 -16.11
CA ALA A 136 -27.02 -24.28 -17.38
C ALA A 136 -26.79 -25.79 -17.26
#